data_AF-A0A3B7MQE8-F1
#
_entry.id   AF-A0A3B7MQE8-F1
#
_cell.length_a   1.000
_cell.length_b   1.000
_cell.length_c   1.000
_cell.angle_alpha   90.00
_cell.angle_beta   90.00
_cell.angle_gamma   90.00
#
_symmetry.space_group_name_H-M   'P 1'
#
loop_
_entity.id
_entity.type
_entity.pdbx_description
1 polymer ?
#
loop_
_entity_poly.entity_id
_entity_poly.type
_entity_poly.pdbx_seq_one_letter_code
_entity_poly.pdbx_strand_id
1 'polypeptide(L)'
;MRMLFLGFLLIASQAMLAQVYIGPGAQVQLSGNVQLTLSDADLINHGILTTGNSTVYLAGVVNNNIDGTASVQFYSLHLNKSDGRSVVLQQPIRVSNTIQFVQGLVDLNGQALDLGSTGLLLGESENSRITGATGGEVSVTTTLNAPAGANPGNLGASISSPKNLGMVTVKRGHAMLTLPGGKSILRYYTITPTNNNALAATLRFGYADSELGGQTEQDLIVWRSPDAVAWTSQGFTTRNAAQNYIEKTGIDAFSTWTLAAISGSLPVTFAGWRLECSGGSVTLHWKTTQEWNSSHFEVERNNGAGWISLGQLPAAGNSSTEKEYVFIDDHPSGKDYYRIAQYDLDRRVAYTAVLTATCAAPEALKAWPNPFVQTCNLRIQSPVSGTALLRVTNSAGVTIINKQLSLQKGPNQFDLDLQQAAAGVYQLQVEWAGGLQVATIRLVKQ
;
A
#
# COMPACT_ATOMS: atom_id res chain seq x y z
N MET A 1 50.17 -61.55 10.20
CA MET A 1 50.77 -60.54 9.30
C MET A 1 49.80 -59.37 9.24
N ARG A 2 50.19 -58.21 9.79
CA ARG A 2 49.33 -57.03 9.97
C ARG A 2 48.97 -56.43 8.61
N MET A 3 47.68 -56.26 8.36
CA MET A 3 47.14 -55.63 7.15
C MET A 3 47.23 -54.11 7.35
N LEU A 4 48.09 -53.46 6.56
CA LEU A 4 48.32 -52.02 6.60
C LEU A 4 47.15 -51.31 5.90
N PHE A 5 46.33 -50.56 6.64
CA PHE A 5 45.32 -49.68 6.06
C PHE A 5 46.02 -48.43 5.53
N LEU A 6 46.10 -48.28 4.21
CA LEU A 6 46.60 -47.08 3.55
C LEU A 6 45.45 -46.08 3.44
N GLY A 7 45.38 -45.13 4.37
CA GLY A 7 44.43 -44.02 4.31
C GLY A 7 44.83 -43.02 3.22
N PHE A 8 44.01 -42.88 2.17
CA PHE A 8 44.15 -41.80 1.20
C PHE A 8 43.74 -40.48 1.86
N LEU A 9 44.72 -39.63 2.16
CA LEU A 9 44.48 -38.24 2.55
C LEU A 9 44.21 -37.43 1.27
N LEU A 10 42.95 -37.10 1.02
CA LEU A 10 42.55 -36.21 -0.08
C LEU A 10 42.93 -34.77 0.32
N ILE A 11 44.13 -34.33 -0.04
CA ILE A 11 44.52 -32.92 0.08
C ILE A 11 43.89 -32.19 -1.12
N ALA A 12 42.71 -31.62 -0.92
CA ALA A 12 42.17 -30.64 -1.85
C ALA A 12 43.05 -29.39 -1.76
N SER A 13 44.02 -29.23 -2.65
CA SER A 13 44.71 -27.95 -2.82
C SER A 13 43.71 -26.96 -3.38
N GLN A 14 43.12 -26.12 -2.54
CA GLN A 14 42.46 -24.93 -3.05
C GLN A 14 43.52 -24.11 -3.79
N ALA A 15 43.27 -23.81 -5.06
CA ALA A 15 44.10 -22.86 -5.79
C ALA A 15 44.05 -21.54 -5.01
N MET A 16 45.18 -21.12 -4.42
CA MET A 16 45.25 -19.82 -3.77
C MET A 16 45.02 -18.76 -4.83
N LEU A 17 44.00 -17.92 -4.65
CA LEU A 17 43.90 -16.68 -5.39
C LEU A 17 45.11 -15.80 -5.03
N ALA A 18 45.46 -14.86 -5.91
CA ALA A 18 46.45 -13.85 -5.54
C ALA A 18 45.96 -13.13 -4.27
N GLN A 19 46.87 -12.85 -3.34
CA GLN A 19 46.49 -12.29 -2.04
C GLN A 19 47.57 -11.39 -1.49
N VAL A 20 47.14 -10.33 -0.80
CA VAL A 20 47.94 -9.58 0.16
C VAL A 20 47.62 -10.13 1.54
N TYR A 21 48.58 -10.86 2.11
CA TYR A 21 48.45 -11.50 3.43
C TYR A 21 49.28 -10.75 4.46
N ILE A 22 48.61 -10.11 5.43
CA ILE A 22 49.24 -9.43 6.57
C ILE A 22 49.16 -10.37 7.76
N GLY A 23 50.26 -11.08 8.03
CA GLY A 23 50.30 -12.10 9.08
C GLY A 23 50.23 -11.52 10.51
N PRO A 24 49.93 -12.35 11.52
CA PRO A 24 49.99 -11.93 12.92
C PRO A 24 51.35 -11.31 13.28
N GLY A 25 51.32 -10.17 13.96
CA GLY A 25 52.53 -9.42 14.33
C GLY A 25 53.14 -8.56 13.21
N ALA A 26 52.70 -8.72 11.96
CA ALA A 26 53.07 -7.82 10.88
C ALA A 26 52.36 -6.46 11.01
N GLN A 27 53.04 -5.39 10.64
CA GLN A 27 52.49 -4.04 10.58
C GLN A 27 52.70 -3.48 9.17
N VAL A 28 51.61 -3.05 8.54
CA VAL A 28 51.61 -2.33 7.26
C VAL A 28 51.04 -0.94 7.52
N GLN A 29 51.80 0.08 7.17
CA GLN A 29 51.41 1.48 7.36
C GLN A 29 51.46 2.24 6.03
N LEU A 30 50.32 2.79 5.63
CA LEU A 30 50.19 3.73 4.51
C LEU A 30 50.18 5.15 5.10
N SER A 31 51.34 5.82 5.07
CA SER A 31 51.51 7.15 5.66
C SER A 31 51.21 8.25 4.64
N GLY A 32 50.23 9.10 4.92
CA GLY A 32 49.82 10.23 4.06
C GLY A 32 48.85 9.82 2.94
N ASN A 33 48.93 10.52 1.81
CA ASN A 33 48.03 10.33 0.65
C ASN A 33 48.55 9.24 -0.29
N VAL A 34 48.67 8.02 0.22
CA VAL A 34 49.14 6.86 -0.57
C VAL A 34 48.00 6.33 -1.44
N GLN A 35 48.33 5.86 -2.65
CA GLN A 35 47.43 5.05 -3.47
C GLN A 35 47.91 3.60 -3.46
N LEU A 36 47.05 2.69 -2.99
CA LEU A 36 47.30 1.24 -3.02
C LEU A 36 46.30 0.60 -3.98
N THR A 37 46.77 -0.08 -5.01
CA THR A 37 45.90 -0.82 -5.93
C THR A 37 46.04 -2.32 -5.71
N LEU A 38 44.93 -2.97 -5.39
CA LEU A 38 44.79 -4.41 -5.32
C LEU A 38 43.97 -4.86 -6.54
N SER A 39 44.65 -5.40 -7.55
CA SER A 39 44.02 -5.94 -8.76
C SER A 39 43.97 -7.45 -8.68
N ASP A 40 42.76 -8.00 -8.71
CA ASP A 40 42.52 -9.44 -8.67
C ASP A 40 43.19 -10.16 -7.50
N ALA A 41 43.33 -9.45 -6.37
CA ALA A 41 43.95 -9.95 -5.15
C ALA A 41 43.02 -9.82 -3.93
N ASP A 42 42.97 -10.88 -3.12
CA ASP A 42 42.32 -10.87 -1.82
C ASP A 42 43.14 -10.04 -0.82
N LEU A 43 42.47 -9.38 0.13
CA LEU A 43 43.11 -8.74 1.27
C LEU A 43 42.82 -9.55 2.52
N ILE A 44 43.85 -10.19 3.08
CA ILE A 44 43.73 -11.01 4.28
C ILE A 44 44.54 -10.38 5.40
N ASN A 45 43.86 -9.83 6.42
CA ASN A 45 44.49 -9.12 7.52
C ASN A 45 44.38 -9.85 8.86
N HIS A 46 45.49 -10.39 9.34
CA HIS A 46 45.66 -10.91 10.69
C HIS A 46 46.61 -10.06 11.56
N GLY A 47 47.22 -9.02 10.99
CA GLY A 47 48.15 -8.11 11.68
C GLY A 47 47.55 -6.71 11.86
N ILE A 48 48.38 -5.68 11.74
CA ILE A 48 47.96 -4.28 11.83
C ILE A 48 48.05 -3.64 10.46
N LEU A 49 46.92 -3.15 9.95
CA LEU A 49 46.85 -2.33 8.73
C LEU A 49 46.43 -0.91 9.11
N THR A 50 47.35 0.04 8.95
CA THR A 50 47.08 1.48 9.16
C THR A 50 46.99 2.17 7.81
N THR A 51 45.81 2.68 7.44
CA THR A 51 45.59 3.26 6.11
C THR A 51 45.73 4.78 6.05
N GLY A 52 45.91 5.48 7.17
CA GLY A 52 46.14 6.93 7.17
C GLY A 52 45.06 7.68 6.39
N ASN A 53 45.47 8.55 5.45
CA ASN A 53 44.57 9.24 4.51
C ASN A 53 44.64 8.65 3.09
N SER A 54 44.99 7.36 2.97
CA SER A 54 45.18 6.70 1.68
C SER A 54 43.88 6.46 0.92
N THR A 55 44.04 6.21 -0.39
CA THR A 55 42.99 5.65 -1.24
C THR A 55 43.39 4.23 -1.65
N VAL A 56 42.54 3.26 -1.33
CA VAL A 56 42.73 1.87 -1.76
C VAL A 56 41.80 1.58 -2.95
N TYR A 57 42.39 1.14 -4.06
CA TYR A 57 41.68 0.74 -5.27
C TYR A 57 41.53 -0.77 -5.27
N LEU A 58 40.30 -1.25 -5.35
CA LEU A 58 39.97 -2.67 -5.50
C LEU A 58 39.52 -2.90 -6.95
N ALA A 59 40.41 -3.49 -7.76
CA ALA A 59 40.30 -3.51 -9.21
C ALA A 59 40.38 -4.93 -9.81
N GLY A 60 40.05 -5.05 -11.09
CA GLY A 60 40.24 -6.27 -11.88
C GLY A 60 38.95 -7.02 -12.24
N VAL A 61 39.09 -8.24 -12.75
CA VAL A 61 38.06 -9.03 -13.44
C VAL A 61 37.65 -10.33 -12.70
N VAL A 62 38.17 -10.59 -11.50
CA VAL A 62 37.73 -11.71 -10.63
C VAL A 62 37.03 -11.21 -9.37
N ASN A 63 36.29 -12.08 -8.67
CA ASN A 63 35.81 -11.73 -7.33
C ASN A 63 36.96 -11.82 -6.32
N ASN A 64 37.01 -10.90 -5.35
CA ASN A 64 38.04 -10.91 -4.30
C ASN A 64 37.43 -10.78 -2.91
N ASN A 65 38.11 -11.34 -1.93
CA ASN A 65 37.70 -11.30 -0.53
C ASN A 65 38.44 -10.22 0.26
N ILE A 66 37.75 -9.61 1.22
CA ILE A 66 38.38 -8.94 2.37
C ILE A 66 38.12 -9.82 3.59
N ASP A 67 39.18 -10.44 4.10
CA ASP A 67 39.14 -11.48 5.12
C ASP A 67 40.24 -11.26 6.17
N GLY A 68 40.27 -12.08 7.21
CA GLY A 68 41.21 -12.05 8.30
C GLY A 68 40.53 -11.82 9.65
N THR A 69 41.34 -11.91 10.71
CA THR A 69 40.87 -11.83 12.10
C THR A 69 41.07 -10.45 12.71
N ALA A 70 41.83 -9.57 12.06
CA ALA A 70 42.14 -8.23 12.55
C ALA A 70 41.38 -7.17 11.74
N SER A 71 40.90 -6.14 12.43
CA SER A 71 40.02 -5.11 11.85
C SER A 71 40.62 -4.47 10.60
N VAL A 72 39.80 -4.31 9.57
CA VAL A 72 40.17 -3.59 8.34
C VAL A 72 39.46 -2.24 8.31
N GLN A 73 40.25 -1.17 8.29
CA GLN A 73 39.77 0.20 8.21
C GLN A 73 40.42 0.92 7.03
N PHE A 74 39.60 1.52 6.19
CA PHE A 74 40.04 2.34 5.07
C PHE A 74 39.68 3.80 5.32
N TYR A 75 40.47 4.70 4.76
CA TYR A 75 40.07 6.09 4.62
C TYR A 75 39.16 6.25 3.40
N SER A 76 39.72 6.05 2.19
CA SER A 76 38.94 6.04 0.94
C SER A 76 39.08 4.72 0.19
N LEU A 77 37.98 4.22 -0.37
CA LEU A 77 37.94 3.07 -1.28
C LEU A 77 37.48 3.50 -2.67
N HIS A 78 38.14 2.98 -3.69
CA HIS A 78 37.72 3.06 -5.09
C HIS A 78 37.44 1.65 -5.61
N LEU A 79 36.19 1.37 -5.96
CA LEU A 79 35.77 0.09 -6.51
C LEU A 79 35.75 0.15 -8.04
N ASN A 80 36.57 -0.69 -8.67
CA ASN A 80 36.71 -0.79 -10.11
C ASN A 80 36.79 -2.27 -10.55
N LYS A 81 35.79 -3.06 -10.15
CA LYS A 81 35.68 -4.47 -10.51
C LYS A 81 34.84 -4.59 -11.79
N SER A 82 35.45 -5.01 -12.89
CA SER A 82 34.79 -5.10 -14.20
C SER A 82 33.81 -6.28 -14.25
N ASP A 83 32.96 -6.36 -15.28
CA ASP A 83 32.09 -7.50 -15.57
C ASP A 83 31.17 -7.95 -14.42
N GLY A 84 30.69 -6.99 -13.62
CA GLY A 84 29.79 -7.27 -12.49
C GLY A 84 30.44 -8.03 -11.34
N ARG A 85 31.78 -8.02 -11.25
CA ARG A 85 32.53 -8.71 -10.19
C ARG A 85 32.43 -7.98 -8.86
N SER A 86 32.64 -8.75 -7.81
CA SER A 86 32.42 -8.31 -6.44
C SER A 86 33.69 -8.30 -5.61
N VAL A 87 33.78 -7.34 -4.71
CA VAL A 87 34.53 -7.49 -3.47
C VAL A 87 33.57 -8.09 -2.44
N VAL A 88 33.90 -9.26 -1.90
CA VAL A 88 33.08 -10.00 -0.94
C VAL A 88 33.69 -9.83 0.45
N LEU A 89 32.87 -9.41 1.42
CA LEU A 89 33.32 -9.25 2.79
C LEU A 89 33.24 -10.59 3.54
N GLN A 90 34.34 -11.02 4.13
CA GLN A 90 34.38 -12.15 5.07
C GLN A 90 34.49 -11.68 6.53
N GLN A 91 34.73 -10.38 6.73
CA GLN A 91 34.72 -9.71 8.03
C GLN A 91 34.14 -8.28 7.92
N PRO A 92 33.73 -7.65 9.03
CA PRO A 92 33.31 -6.26 9.03
C PRO A 92 34.45 -5.30 8.63
N ILE A 93 34.10 -4.22 7.93
CA ILE A 93 35.06 -3.17 7.57
C ILE A 93 34.55 -1.79 7.96
N ARG A 94 35.47 -0.83 8.04
CA ARG A 94 35.15 0.60 8.20
C ARG A 94 35.72 1.43 7.06
N VAL A 95 34.97 2.41 6.58
CA VAL A 95 35.44 3.40 5.58
C VAL A 95 35.08 4.81 6.04
N SER A 96 36.07 5.63 6.38
CA SER A 96 35.81 6.91 7.06
C SER A 96 35.61 8.12 6.14
N ASN A 97 35.93 8.04 4.84
CA ASN A 97 35.79 9.16 3.91
C ASN A 97 34.84 8.86 2.74
N THR A 98 35.24 8.01 1.80
CA THR A 98 34.40 7.72 0.62
C THR A 98 34.56 6.28 0.14
N ILE A 99 33.46 5.69 -0.31
CA ILE A 99 33.49 4.56 -1.25
C ILE A 99 33.01 5.08 -2.60
N GLN A 100 33.92 5.19 -3.55
CA GLN A 100 33.60 5.54 -4.93
C GLN A 100 33.37 4.27 -5.74
N PHE A 101 32.15 4.10 -6.24
CA PHE A 101 31.79 3.09 -7.21
C PHE A 101 32.12 3.64 -8.61
N VAL A 102 33.07 3.00 -9.29
CA VAL A 102 33.31 3.19 -10.72
C VAL A 102 32.61 2.07 -11.49
N GLN A 103 32.82 0.83 -11.05
CA GLN A 103 32.11 -0.36 -11.51
C GLN A 103 32.29 -1.53 -10.52
N GLY A 104 31.36 -2.49 -10.59
CA GLY A 104 31.37 -3.70 -9.76
C GLY A 104 30.62 -3.55 -8.44
N LEU A 105 30.60 -4.61 -7.65
CA LEU A 105 29.78 -4.71 -6.45
C LEU A 105 30.61 -4.85 -5.18
N VAL A 106 30.06 -4.41 -4.04
CA VAL A 106 30.51 -4.84 -2.72
C VAL A 106 29.45 -5.77 -2.17
N ASP A 107 29.75 -7.06 -2.10
CA ASP A 107 28.88 -8.04 -1.44
C ASP A 107 29.19 -8.08 0.05
N LEU A 108 28.25 -7.60 0.86
CA LEU A 108 28.37 -7.58 2.32
C LEU A 108 28.48 -8.98 2.90
N ASN A 109 27.89 -9.99 2.26
CA ASN A 109 27.97 -11.38 2.71
C ASN A 109 27.73 -11.56 4.23
N GLY A 110 26.68 -10.92 4.74
CA GLY A 110 26.33 -10.96 6.17
C GLY A 110 27.11 -9.99 7.07
N GLN A 111 28.13 -9.30 6.56
CA GLN A 111 29.02 -8.44 7.32
C GLN A 111 28.53 -6.99 7.41
N ALA A 112 29.05 -6.27 8.40
CA ALA A 112 28.81 -4.84 8.57
C ALA A 112 29.84 -3.99 7.82
N LEU A 113 29.38 -2.93 7.16
CA LEU A 113 30.22 -1.86 6.63
C LEU A 113 29.90 -0.56 7.39
N ASP A 114 30.83 -0.06 8.18
CA ASP A 114 30.66 1.20 8.93
C ASP A 114 31.28 2.40 8.17
N LEU A 115 30.47 3.39 7.83
CA LEU A 115 30.90 4.66 7.23
C LEU A 115 31.31 5.71 8.29
N GLY A 116 31.19 5.39 9.57
CA GLY A 116 31.43 6.33 10.67
C GLY A 116 30.45 7.49 10.60
N SER A 117 30.97 8.72 10.75
CA SER A 117 30.16 9.95 10.76
C SER A 117 30.30 10.83 9.52
N THR A 118 31.29 10.54 8.66
CA THR A 118 31.64 11.36 7.50
C THR A 118 31.72 10.57 6.20
N GLY A 119 31.74 9.24 6.26
CA GLY A 119 31.82 8.37 5.09
C GLY A 119 30.63 8.54 4.15
N LEU A 120 30.91 8.59 2.85
CA LEU A 120 29.90 8.72 1.79
C LEU A 120 30.02 7.58 0.77
N LEU A 121 28.87 7.11 0.27
CA LEU A 121 28.82 6.32 -0.97
C LEU A 121 28.67 7.26 -2.16
N LEU A 122 29.47 7.04 -3.21
CA LEU A 122 29.47 7.86 -4.42
C LEU A 122 29.45 6.97 -5.66
N GLY A 123 28.65 7.34 -6.67
CA GLY A 123 28.62 6.64 -7.96
C GLY A 123 27.83 5.32 -7.97
N GLU A 124 27.00 5.04 -6.97
CA GLU A 124 26.14 3.86 -7.03
C GLU A 124 25.19 3.91 -8.25
N SER A 125 24.96 2.76 -8.87
CA SER A 125 24.12 2.55 -10.05
C SER A 125 23.50 1.15 -10.05
N GLU A 126 22.65 0.86 -11.04
CA GLU A 126 22.02 -0.46 -11.22
C GLU A 126 23.02 -1.62 -11.35
N ASN A 127 24.25 -1.35 -11.80
CA ASN A 127 25.27 -2.37 -12.01
C ASN A 127 26.50 -2.19 -11.11
N SER A 128 26.52 -1.17 -10.25
CA SER A 128 27.64 -0.93 -9.34
C SER A 128 27.17 -0.32 -8.02
N ARG A 129 27.14 -1.11 -6.95
CA ARG A 129 26.61 -0.72 -5.63
C ARG A 129 26.99 -1.73 -4.56
N ILE A 130 26.60 -1.46 -3.33
CA ILE A 130 26.60 -2.47 -2.26
C ILE A 130 25.44 -3.45 -2.46
N THR A 131 25.69 -4.74 -2.24
CA THR A 131 24.72 -5.84 -2.25
C THR A 131 24.88 -6.70 -1.00
N GLY A 132 23.94 -7.59 -0.72
CA GLY A 132 24.02 -8.47 0.45
C GLY A 132 22.87 -9.46 0.50
N ALA A 133 22.78 -10.34 -0.51
CA ALA A 133 21.70 -11.31 -0.62
C ALA A 133 21.64 -12.28 0.58
N THR A 134 22.77 -12.53 1.22
CA THR A 134 22.91 -13.35 2.44
C THR A 134 22.84 -12.52 3.73
N GLY A 135 22.59 -11.21 3.63
CA GLY A 135 22.49 -10.27 4.75
C GLY A 135 23.66 -9.29 4.83
N GLY A 136 23.75 -8.58 5.96
CA GLY A 136 24.72 -7.52 6.21
C GLY A 136 24.11 -6.13 6.05
N GLU A 137 24.75 -5.13 6.65
CA GLU A 137 24.27 -3.74 6.65
C GLU A 137 25.42 -2.76 6.44
N VAL A 138 25.18 -1.74 5.62
CA VAL A 138 26.01 -0.53 5.61
C VAL A 138 25.40 0.50 6.57
N SER A 139 26.21 1.17 7.38
CA SER A 139 25.73 2.10 8.40
C SER A 139 26.51 3.41 8.46
N VAL A 140 25.83 4.47 8.89
CA VAL A 140 26.41 5.80 9.14
C VAL A 140 25.73 6.42 10.36
N THR A 141 26.47 7.15 11.19
CA THR A 141 25.94 7.86 12.35
C THR A 141 26.31 9.34 12.30
N THR A 142 25.31 10.22 12.18
CA THR A 142 25.51 11.67 12.05
C THR A 142 24.50 12.46 12.87
N THR A 143 24.75 13.75 13.10
CA THR A 143 23.80 14.62 13.80
C THR A 143 22.87 15.29 12.80
N LEU A 144 21.56 15.15 13.00
CA LEU A 144 20.54 15.81 12.17
C LEU A 144 19.68 16.73 13.04
N ASN A 145 19.82 18.04 12.84
CA ASN A 145 19.01 19.05 13.51
C ASN A 145 18.09 19.75 12.49
N ALA A 146 16.78 19.50 12.58
CA ALA A 146 15.78 19.97 11.63
C ALA A 146 16.19 19.71 10.16
N PRO A 147 16.48 18.45 9.79
CA PRO A 147 17.00 18.14 8.46
C PRO A 147 15.99 18.53 7.36
N ALA A 148 16.51 18.98 6.22
CA ALA A 148 15.74 19.27 5.01
C ALA A 148 16.34 18.50 3.83
N GLY A 149 15.83 17.30 3.59
CA GLY A 149 16.29 16.40 2.52
C GLY A 149 17.65 15.73 2.78
N ALA A 150 18.11 15.66 4.03
CA ALA A 150 19.41 15.07 4.38
C ALA A 150 19.46 13.59 4.00
N ASN A 151 20.54 13.14 3.35
CA ASN A 151 20.76 11.73 2.98
C ASN A 151 22.06 11.21 3.63
N PRO A 152 22.05 10.84 4.93
CA PRO A 152 23.25 10.40 5.64
C PRO A 152 23.99 9.29 4.88
N GLY A 153 25.30 9.48 4.69
CA GLY A 153 26.16 8.51 4.01
C GLY A 153 25.83 8.29 2.53
N ASN A 154 24.94 9.08 1.94
CA ASN A 154 24.29 8.82 0.65
C ASN A 154 23.63 7.43 0.57
N LEU A 155 23.10 6.91 1.69
CA LEU A 155 22.50 5.56 1.71
C LEU A 155 21.18 5.46 0.93
N GLY A 156 20.59 6.58 0.50
CA GLY A 156 19.34 6.61 -0.27
C GLY A 156 18.08 6.82 0.58
N ALA A 157 18.26 7.06 1.89
CA ALA A 157 17.19 7.48 2.79
C ALA A 157 17.27 8.99 2.98
N SER A 158 16.49 9.75 2.20
CA SER A 158 16.40 11.20 2.38
C SER A 158 15.37 11.55 3.46
N ILE A 159 15.82 12.28 4.47
CA ILE A 159 15.11 12.56 5.71
C ILE A 159 14.87 14.06 5.82
N SER A 160 13.62 14.44 6.06
CA SER A 160 13.25 15.80 6.44
C SER A 160 12.45 15.82 7.73
N SER A 161 12.64 16.81 8.59
CA SER A 161 11.83 17.04 9.78
C SER A 161 12.04 18.48 10.27
N PRO A 162 11.01 19.15 10.79
CA PRO A 162 11.19 20.44 11.48
C PRO A 162 11.83 20.28 12.87
N LYS A 163 12.05 19.05 13.37
CA LYS A 163 12.55 18.76 14.72
C LYS A 163 14.04 18.44 14.73
N ASN A 164 14.67 18.69 15.87
CA ASN A 164 16.02 18.20 16.15
C ASN A 164 15.98 16.69 16.41
N LEU A 165 16.54 15.88 15.52
CA LEU A 165 16.60 14.42 15.68
C LEU A 165 17.76 13.98 16.59
N GLY A 166 18.71 14.88 16.87
CA GLY A 166 19.93 14.57 17.59
C GLY A 166 20.87 13.71 16.76
N MET A 167 21.57 12.77 17.42
CA MET A 167 22.40 11.78 16.73
C MET A 167 21.49 10.73 16.10
N VAL A 168 21.72 10.44 14.82
CA VAL A 168 20.93 9.53 14.01
C VAL A 168 21.84 8.49 13.39
N THR A 169 21.58 7.22 13.69
CA THR A 169 22.17 6.09 12.97
C THR A 169 21.21 5.66 11.86
N VAL A 170 21.70 5.62 10.63
CA VAL A 170 21.01 5.04 9.48
C VAL A 170 21.76 3.79 9.07
N LYS A 171 21.05 2.67 9.00
CA LYS A 171 21.55 1.42 8.42
C LYS A 171 20.75 1.09 7.18
N ARG A 172 21.42 0.64 6.13
CA ARG A 172 20.82 0.10 4.91
C ARG A 172 21.19 -1.37 4.79
N GLY A 173 20.19 -2.24 4.75
CA GLY A 173 20.37 -3.65 4.44
C GLY A 173 19.94 -3.97 3.02
N HIS A 174 20.42 -5.11 2.52
CA HIS A 174 20.36 -5.49 1.10
C HIS A 174 19.68 -6.86 0.85
N ALA A 175 18.88 -7.32 1.81
CA ALA A 175 18.16 -8.60 1.76
C ALA A 175 16.65 -8.37 1.80
N MET A 176 15.89 -9.31 1.24
CA MET A 176 14.42 -9.32 1.37
C MET A 176 14.01 -9.62 2.81
N LEU A 177 13.05 -8.86 3.31
CA LEU A 177 12.39 -9.10 4.58
C LEU A 177 11.09 -9.87 4.36
N THR A 178 10.61 -10.54 5.41
CA THR A 178 9.31 -11.23 5.39
C THR A 178 8.26 -10.34 6.02
N LEU A 179 7.18 -10.09 5.30
CA LEU A 179 6.06 -9.24 5.71
C LEU A 179 4.76 -10.04 5.64
N PRO A 180 3.69 -9.58 6.30
CA PRO A 180 2.34 -10.06 6.02
C PRO A 180 2.07 -9.95 4.51
N GLY A 181 1.70 -11.06 3.88
CA GLY A 181 1.38 -11.10 2.44
C GLY A 181 2.57 -11.33 1.49
N GLY A 182 3.82 -11.32 1.96
CA GLY A 182 4.93 -11.63 1.04
C GLY A 182 6.33 -11.21 1.50
N LYS A 183 7.16 -10.87 0.52
CA LYS A 183 8.54 -10.41 0.71
C LYS A 183 8.67 -8.94 0.34
N SER A 184 9.59 -8.22 0.98
CA SER A 184 9.96 -6.86 0.55
C SER A 184 10.85 -6.88 -0.70
N ILE A 185 11.13 -5.68 -1.22
CA ILE A 185 12.30 -5.45 -2.07
C ILE A 185 13.59 -5.79 -1.30
N LEU A 186 14.72 -5.90 -1.99
CA LEU A 186 16.06 -6.15 -1.42
C LEU A 186 16.67 -4.92 -0.75
N ARG A 187 15.85 -4.02 -0.18
CA ARG A 187 16.32 -2.84 0.54
C ARG A 187 15.45 -2.58 1.74
N TYR A 188 16.10 -2.32 2.87
CA TYR A 188 15.45 -1.80 4.05
C TYR A 188 16.36 -0.80 4.75
N TYR A 189 15.75 0.10 5.52
CA TYR A 189 16.46 1.04 6.37
C TYR A 189 16.09 0.83 7.82
N THR A 190 17.07 0.80 8.71
CA THR A 190 16.85 1.00 10.15
C THR A 190 17.35 2.40 10.48
N ILE A 191 16.45 3.28 10.89
CA ILE A 191 16.74 4.68 11.20
C ILE A 191 16.46 4.90 12.70
N THR A 192 17.51 5.25 13.44
CA THR A 192 17.44 5.39 14.90
C THR A 192 17.97 6.76 15.32
N PRO A 193 17.09 7.77 15.44
CA PRO A 193 17.45 9.07 16.00
C PRO A 193 17.43 9.04 17.54
N THR A 194 18.18 9.94 18.16
CA THR A 194 18.19 10.15 19.62
C THR A 194 16.84 10.67 20.10
N ASN A 195 16.30 11.66 19.39
CA ASN A 195 14.98 12.21 19.65
C ASN A 195 14.00 11.59 18.63
N ASN A 196 13.11 10.70 19.08
CA ASN A 196 12.28 9.89 18.18
C ASN A 196 10.78 9.95 18.51
N ASN A 197 10.25 11.15 18.72
CA ASN A 197 8.85 11.35 19.09
C ASN A 197 8.28 12.61 18.41
N ALA A 198 7.04 12.52 17.93
CA ALA A 198 6.30 13.64 17.30
C ALA A 198 7.13 14.40 16.25
N LEU A 199 7.84 13.65 15.41
CA LEU A 199 8.84 14.21 14.52
C LEU A 199 8.27 14.99 13.33
N ALA A 200 7.01 14.74 12.97
CA ALA A 200 6.40 15.24 11.73
C ALA A 200 7.36 15.07 10.52
N ALA A 201 8.07 13.94 10.49
CA ALA A 201 9.14 13.72 9.55
C ALA A 201 8.62 13.25 8.18
N THR A 202 9.48 13.36 7.19
CA THR A 202 9.32 12.80 5.86
C THR A 202 10.49 11.88 5.55
N LEU A 203 10.19 10.69 5.07
CA LEU A 203 11.16 9.74 4.54
C LEU A 203 10.91 9.59 3.04
N ARG A 204 11.90 9.95 2.23
CA ARG A 204 11.98 9.52 0.83
C ARG A 204 12.94 8.34 0.75
N PHE A 205 12.36 7.19 0.45
CA PHE A 205 13.03 5.91 0.28
C PHE A 205 13.43 5.75 -1.19
N GLY A 206 14.73 5.88 -1.49
CA GLY A 206 15.29 5.57 -2.80
C GLY A 206 15.68 4.10 -2.92
N TYR A 207 15.52 3.53 -4.11
CA TYR A 207 15.89 2.15 -4.44
C TYR A 207 16.52 2.05 -5.83
N ALA A 208 17.07 0.89 -6.17
CA ALA A 208 17.51 0.53 -7.52
C ALA A 208 16.53 -0.52 -8.12
N ASP A 209 16.33 -0.54 -9.43
CA ASP A 209 15.44 -1.50 -10.11
C ASP A 209 15.87 -2.94 -9.85
N SER A 210 17.19 -3.15 -9.83
CA SER A 210 17.83 -4.40 -9.47
C SER A 210 17.62 -4.84 -8.01
N GLU A 211 16.98 -4.02 -7.19
CA GLU A 211 16.57 -4.36 -5.82
C GLU A 211 15.07 -4.68 -5.70
N LEU A 212 14.27 -4.55 -6.77
CA LEU A 212 12.82 -4.75 -6.69
C LEU A 212 12.42 -6.16 -6.28
N GLY A 213 13.28 -7.16 -6.51
CA GLY A 213 13.03 -8.51 -6.05
C GLY A 213 11.80 -9.16 -6.70
N GLY A 214 11.53 -8.80 -7.95
CA GLY A 214 10.37 -9.26 -8.72
C GLY A 214 9.08 -8.47 -8.47
N GLN A 215 9.12 -7.40 -7.68
CA GLN A 215 7.96 -6.56 -7.43
C GLN A 215 7.78 -5.48 -8.50
N THR A 216 6.52 -5.15 -8.81
CA THR A 216 6.18 -4.03 -9.70
C THR A 216 6.28 -2.72 -8.93
N GLU A 217 7.05 -1.76 -9.44
CA GLU A 217 7.25 -0.46 -8.81
C GLU A 217 5.96 0.31 -8.55
N GLN A 218 5.00 0.21 -9.48
CA GLN A 218 3.69 0.85 -9.37
C GLN A 218 2.82 0.28 -8.26
N ASP A 219 3.19 -0.86 -7.66
CA ASP A 219 2.47 -1.49 -6.58
C ASP A 219 3.13 -1.28 -5.22
N LEU A 220 4.37 -0.79 -5.19
CA LEU A 220 5.12 -0.61 -3.96
C LEU A 220 4.50 0.44 -3.04
N ILE A 221 4.49 0.13 -1.75
CA ILE A 221 4.13 1.04 -0.66
C ILE A 221 5.18 0.96 0.46
N VAL A 222 5.18 1.95 1.37
CA VAL A 222 6.07 1.95 2.53
C VAL A 222 5.52 1.03 3.62
N TRP A 223 6.39 0.20 4.17
CA TRP A 223 6.12 -0.63 5.34
C TRP A 223 7.04 -0.23 6.50
N ARG A 224 6.53 -0.34 7.72
CA ARG A 224 7.23 0.00 8.95
C ARG A 224 7.13 -1.14 9.95
N SER A 225 8.22 -1.38 10.67
CA SER A 225 8.25 -2.23 11.85
C SER A 225 9.02 -1.57 13.00
N PRO A 226 8.42 -1.40 14.18
CA PRO A 226 9.12 -0.92 15.38
C PRO A 226 10.17 -1.88 15.94
N ASP A 227 9.98 -3.19 15.74
CA ASP A 227 10.73 -4.28 16.36
C ASP A 227 11.44 -5.20 15.33
N ALA A 228 11.37 -4.84 14.04
CA ALA A 228 11.80 -5.62 12.89
C ALA A 228 11.07 -6.98 12.73
N VAL A 229 9.96 -7.19 13.44
CA VAL A 229 9.15 -8.43 13.42
C VAL A 229 7.73 -8.13 12.98
N ALA A 230 7.04 -7.22 13.66
CA ALA A 230 5.67 -6.83 13.34
C ALA A 230 5.68 -5.71 12.29
N TRP A 231 5.18 -6.02 11.10
CA TRP A 231 5.13 -5.09 9.97
C TRP A 231 3.74 -4.53 9.75
N THR A 232 3.69 -3.22 9.51
CA THR A 232 2.46 -2.47 9.22
C THR A 232 2.67 -1.62 7.97
N SER A 233 1.70 -1.64 7.06
CA SER A 233 1.71 -0.77 5.89
C SER A 233 1.50 0.68 6.33
N GLN A 234 2.24 1.60 5.72
CA GLN A 234 2.15 3.04 5.96
C GLN A 234 1.59 3.79 4.74
N GLY A 235 1.36 3.06 3.64
CA GLY A 235 1.00 3.64 2.34
C GLY A 235 2.15 4.46 1.77
N PHE A 236 1.82 5.53 1.05
CA PHE A 236 2.77 6.52 0.55
C PHE A 236 2.09 7.88 0.46
N THR A 237 2.87 8.95 0.41
CA THR A 237 2.42 10.30 0.07
C THR A 237 2.65 10.56 -1.42
N THR A 238 3.85 10.23 -1.91
CA THR A 238 4.25 10.38 -3.32
C THR A 238 5.10 9.19 -3.73
N ARG A 239 5.07 8.80 -5.00
CA ARG A 239 5.98 7.80 -5.58
C ARG A 239 6.33 8.17 -7.01
N ASN A 240 7.54 7.81 -7.45
CA ASN A 240 7.97 8.00 -8.83
C ASN A 240 8.85 6.83 -9.28
N ALA A 241 8.29 5.96 -10.12
CA ALA A 241 8.98 4.81 -10.70
C ALA A 241 10.03 5.18 -11.75
N ALA A 242 10.01 6.40 -12.31
CA ALA A 242 11.08 6.84 -13.20
C ALA A 242 12.30 7.39 -12.43
N GLN A 243 12.12 7.73 -11.15
CA GLN A 243 13.16 8.27 -10.27
C GLN A 243 13.46 7.34 -9.08
N ASN A 244 12.90 6.13 -9.10
CA ASN A 244 13.09 5.05 -8.14
C ASN A 244 12.97 5.49 -6.67
N TYR A 245 11.88 6.20 -6.34
CA TYR A 245 11.60 6.57 -4.96
C TYR A 245 10.12 6.47 -4.55
N ILE A 246 9.93 6.26 -3.24
CA ILE A 246 8.64 6.39 -2.55
C ILE A 246 8.83 7.28 -1.33
N GLU A 247 7.90 8.21 -1.13
CA GLU A 247 7.95 9.19 -0.06
C GLU A 247 6.76 9.02 0.88
N LYS A 248 7.01 9.07 2.19
CA LYS A 248 5.98 9.11 3.23
C LYS A 248 6.24 10.30 4.16
N THR A 249 5.23 11.15 4.28
CA THR A 249 5.19 12.31 5.19
C THR A 249 4.43 11.98 6.48
N GLY A 250 4.57 12.82 7.51
CA GLY A 250 3.84 12.68 8.76
C GLY A 250 4.33 11.53 9.64
N ILE A 251 5.61 11.20 9.57
CA ILE A 251 6.23 10.15 10.38
C ILE A 251 6.50 10.69 11.78
N ASP A 252 5.87 10.10 12.79
CA ASP A 252 6.06 10.50 14.19
C ASP A 252 7.32 9.92 14.84
N ALA A 253 7.76 8.74 14.39
CA ALA A 253 8.94 8.05 14.89
C ALA A 253 9.53 7.12 13.83
N PHE A 254 10.86 7.16 13.68
CA PHE A 254 11.63 6.24 12.87
C PHE A 254 11.83 4.87 13.55
N SER A 255 12.03 3.83 12.75
CA SER A 255 12.33 2.45 13.15
C SER A 255 12.90 1.72 11.93
N THR A 256 12.52 0.45 11.70
CA THR A 256 12.82 -0.25 10.44
C THR A 256 11.75 0.00 9.38
N TRP A 257 12.19 0.23 8.14
CA TRP A 257 11.38 0.58 6.99
C TRP A 257 11.79 -0.23 5.77
N THR A 258 10.83 -0.65 4.95
CA THR A 258 11.09 -1.29 3.66
C THR A 258 9.95 -0.99 2.68
N LEU A 259 10.10 -1.40 1.42
CA LEU A 259 9.05 -1.33 0.42
C LEU A 259 8.58 -2.73 0.07
N ALA A 260 7.28 -2.88 -0.08
CA ALA A 260 6.68 -4.08 -0.66
C ALA A 260 5.35 -3.67 -1.29
N ALA A 261 5.02 -4.33 -2.39
CA ALA A 261 3.66 -4.39 -2.86
C ALA A 261 2.81 -5.10 -1.81
N ILE A 262 1.55 -4.70 -1.73
CA ILE A 262 0.52 -5.48 -1.05
C ILE A 262 0.18 -6.70 -1.91
N SER A 263 1.12 -7.64 -2.05
CA SER A 263 0.82 -8.94 -2.62
C SER A 263 -0.08 -9.67 -1.63
N GLY A 264 -1.33 -9.93 -2.01
CA GLY A 264 -2.31 -10.55 -1.12
C GLY A 264 -3.24 -9.59 -0.38
N SER A 265 -3.33 -8.30 -0.75
CA SER A 265 -4.65 -7.67 -0.67
C SER A 265 -5.51 -8.36 -1.74
N LEU A 266 -6.07 -9.50 -1.38
CA LEU A 266 -7.42 -9.74 -1.88
C LEU A 266 -8.20 -8.46 -1.57
N PRO A 267 -9.10 -8.03 -2.47
CA PRO A 267 -10.31 -7.34 -2.05
C PRO A 267 -10.69 -7.69 -0.63
N VAL A 268 -11.19 -6.74 0.16
CA VAL A 268 -11.89 -7.04 1.42
C VAL A 268 -12.42 -8.48 1.41
N THR A 269 -11.91 -9.31 2.32
CA THR A 269 -12.29 -10.72 2.30
C THR A 269 -13.69 -10.80 2.88
N PHE A 270 -14.69 -10.82 2.00
CA PHE A 270 -16.08 -10.90 2.40
C PHE A 270 -16.33 -12.25 3.08
N ALA A 271 -16.55 -12.22 4.39
CA ALA A 271 -16.86 -13.43 5.18
C ALA A 271 -18.27 -13.93 4.90
N GLY A 272 -19.15 -13.04 4.45
CA GLY A 272 -20.53 -13.34 4.11
C GLY A 272 -21.21 -12.13 3.50
N TRP A 273 -22.14 -12.39 2.60
CA TRP A 273 -22.97 -11.42 1.91
C TRP A 273 -24.35 -12.05 1.71
N ARG A 274 -25.39 -11.39 2.24
CA ARG A 274 -26.76 -11.87 2.16
C ARG A 274 -27.74 -10.70 2.12
N LEU A 275 -28.93 -10.97 1.60
CA LEU A 275 -30.04 -10.03 1.62
C LEU A 275 -31.28 -10.69 2.22
N GLU A 276 -32.15 -9.86 2.79
CA GLU A 276 -33.45 -10.26 3.32
C GLU A 276 -34.53 -9.31 2.81
N CYS A 277 -35.66 -9.87 2.36
CA CYS A 277 -36.83 -9.10 1.99
C CYS A 277 -37.79 -9.02 3.18
N SER A 278 -38.16 -7.81 3.61
CA SER A 278 -39.18 -7.63 4.64
C SER A 278 -39.95 -6.33 4.44
N GLY A 279 -41.28 -6.39 4.49
CA GLY A 279 -42.13 -5.19 4.48
C GLY A 279 -42.05 -4.33 3.22
N GLY A 280 -41.57 -4.87 2.09
CA GLY A 280 -41.36 -4.10 0.86
C GLY A 280 -39.98 -3.44 0.76
N SER A 281 -39.06 -3.76 1.65
CA SER A 281 -37.68 -3.30 1.64
C SER A 281 -36.72 -4.48 1.52
N VAL A 282 -35.51 -4.21 1.02
CA VAL A 282 -34.39 -5.16 0.99
C VAL A 282 -33.37 -4.72 2.02
N THR A 283 -33.05 -5.57 2.99
CA THR A 283 -31.96 -5.36 3.93
C THR A 283 -30.76 -6.18 3.49
N LEU A 284 -29.62 -5.52 3.33
CA LEU A 284 -28.38 -6.10 2.84
C LEU A 284 -27.39 -6.17 3.99
N HIS A 285 -26.82 -7.35 4.21
CA HIS A 285 -25.84 -7.62 5.27
C HIS A 285 -24.56 -8.18 4.67
N TRP A 286 -23.42 -7.56 5.00
CA TRP A 286 -22.11 -8.13 4.68
C TRP A 286 -21.17 -8.08 5.86
N LYS A 287 -20.17 -8.96 5.79
CA LYS A 287 -19.10 -9.07 6.75
C LYS A 287 -17.76 -9.06 6.05
N THR A 288 -16.77 -8.51 6.71
CA THR A 288 -15.38 -8.51 6.26
C THR A 288 -14.54 -9.19 7.32
N THR A 289 -13.79 -10.23 6.99
CA THR A 289 -12.86 -10.83 7.98
C THR A 289 -11.67 -9.93 8.26
N GLN A 290 -11.29 -9.13 7.26
CA GLN A 290 -10.15 -8.24 7.29
C GLN A 290 -10.35 -7.10 6.29
N GLU A 291 -9.93 -5.90 6.67
CA GLU A 291 -9.92 -4.70 5.84
C GLU A 291 -8.52 -4.12 5.84
N TRP A 292 -8.03 -3.74 4.67
CA TRP A 292 -6.73 -3.09 4.53
C TRP A 292 -6.85 -2.06 3.44
N ASN A 293 -6.38 -0.85 3.73
CA ASN A 293 -6.45 0.26 2.80
C ASN A 293 -7.88 0.59 2.32
N SER A 294 -8.92 0.13 3.03
CA SER A 294 -10.31 0.25 2.58
C SER A 294 -10.86 1.64 2.87
N SER A 295 -11.31 2.35 1.85
CA SER A 295 -11.92 3.67 1.99
C SER A 295 -13.38 3.55 2.40
N HIS A 296 -14.21 2.94 1.57
CA HIS A 296 -15.65 2.83 1.78
C HIS A 296 -16.24 1.69 0.94
N PHE A 297 -17.47 1.33 1.29
CA PHE A 297 -18.34 0.47 0.52
C PHE A 297 -19.39 1.30 -0.19
N GLU A 298 -19.75 0.91 -1.39
CA GLU A 298 -20.85 1.45 -2.18
C GLU A 298 -21.84 0.31 -2.45
N VAL A 299 -23.09 0.54 -2.10
CA VAL A 299 -24.18 -0.41 -2.33
C VAL A 299 -24.77 -0.10 -3.69
N GLU A 300 -24.70 -1.05 -4.61
CA GLU A 300 -25.18 -0.85 -5.97
C GLU A 300 -26.37 -1.74 -6.29
N ARG A 301 -27.31 -1.17 -7.06
CA ARG A 301 -28.52 -1.85 -7.56
C ARG A 301 -28.59 -1.79 -9.07
N ASN A 302 -29.11 -2.85 -9.68
CA ASN A 302 -29.46 -2.89 -11.09
C ASN A 302 -30.84 -3.55 -11.26
N ASN A 303 -31.73 -2.90 -12.01
CA ASN A 303 -33.09 -3.38 -12.31
C ASN A 303 -33.29 -3.72 -13.80
N GLY A 304 -32.19 -3.90 -14.53
CA GLY A 304 -32.15 -4.09 -15.99
C GLY A 304 -31.69 -2.85 -16.76
N ALA A 305 -31.59 -1.68 -16.12
CA ALA A 305 -31.17 -0.42 -16.74
C ALA A 305 -29.67 -0.07 -16.53
N GLY A 306 -28.92 -0.88 -15.79
CA GLY A 306 -27.53 -0.61 -15.40
C GLY A 306 -27.36 -0.50 -13.88
N TRP A 307 -26.10 -0.43 -13.43
CA TRP A 307 -25.77 -0.28 -12.01
C TRP A 307 -25.90 1.18 -11.58
N ILE A 308 -26.64 1.40 -10.49
CA ILE A 308 -26.75 2.70 -9.80
C ILE A 308 -26.28 2.54 -8.36
N SER A 309 -25.65 3.59 -7.83
CA SER A 309 -25.29 3.68 -6.42
C SER A 309 -26.52 4.05 -5.59
N LEU A 310 -26.78 3.29 -4.53
CA LEU A 310 -27.83 3.56 -3.55
C LEU A 310 -27.30 4.34 -2.34
N GLY A 311 -26.01 4.22 -2.04
CA GLY A 311 -25.39 4.85 -0.89
C GLY A 311 -24.02 4.28 -0.57
N GLN A 312 -23.31 4.99 0.31
CA GLN A 312 -21.95 4.64 0.72
C GLN A 312 -21.85 4.47 2.23
N LEU A 313 -21.04 3.52 2.67
CA LEU A 313 -20.72 3.27 4.08
C LEU A 313 -19.21 3.34 4.27
N PRO A 314 -18.69 4.08 5.25
CA PRO A 314 -17.26 4.10 5.53
C PRO A 314 -16.79 2.70 5.95
N ALA A 315 -15.64 2.29 5.43
CA ALA A 315 -14.94 1.11 5.91
C ALA A 315 -14.14 1.46 7.18
N ALA A 316 -13.63 0.46 7.89
CA ALA A 316 -12.75 0.63 9.04
C ALA A 316 -11.32 1.08 8.67
N GLY A 317 -10.98 1.17 7.39
CA GLY A 317 -9.64 1.56 6.93
C GLY A 317 -8.67 0.39 6.96
N ASN A 318 -8.21 0.04 8.16
CA ASN A 318 -7.38 -1.12 8.43
C ASN A 318 -7.95 -1.86 9.64
N SER A 319 -8.35 -3.11 9.45
CA SER A 319 -8.89 -3.97 10.49
C SER A 319 -8.44 -5.41 10.27
N SER A 320 -7.82 -6.02 11.27
CA SER A 320 -7.56 -7.46 11.29
C SER A 320 -8.65 -8.27 12.00
N THR A 321 -9.75 -7.62 12.40
CA THR A 321 -10.90 -8.24 13.06
C THR A 321 -12.15 -8.11 12.21
N GLU A 322 -13.09 -9.04 12.39
CA GLU A 322 -14.34 -9.06 11.64
C GLU A 322 -15.14 -7.76 11.86
N LYS A 323 -15.66 -7.20 10.75
CA LYS A 323 -16.61 -6.09 10.76
C LYS A 323 -17.90 -6.51 10.09
N GLU A 324 -19.01 -6.02 10.63
CA GLU A 324 -20.35 -6.26 10.09
C GLU A 324 -20.98 -4.94 9.66
N TYR A 325 -21.69 -4.98 8.54
CA TYR A 325 -22.33 -3.83 7.94
C TYR A 325 -23.76 -4.16 7.53
N VAL A 326 -24.62 -3.14 7.54
CA VAL A 326 -26.02 -3.24 7.14
C VAL A 326 -26.43 -2.03 6.31
N PHE A 327 -27.18 -2.27 5.23
CA PHE A 327 -27.82 -1.25 4.42
C PHE A 327 -29.26 -1.65 4.11
N ILE A 328 -30.17 -0.67 3.99
CA ILE A 328 -31.59 -0.91 3.70
C ILE A 328 -31.95 -0.16 2.42
N ASP A 329 -32.40 -0.88 1.39
CA ASP A 329 -33.12 -0.32 0.25
C ASP A 329 -34.62 -0.37 0.53
N ASP A 330 -35.22 0.79 0.75
CA ASP A 330 -36.64 0.96 1.07
C ASP A 330 -37.55 1.11 -0.16
N HIS A 331 -36.97 1.13 -1.37
CA HIS A 331 -37.70 1.28 -2.64
C HIS A 331 -37.24 0.29 -3.72
N PRO A 332 -37.29 -1.04 -3.49
CA PRO A 332 -36.97 -2.03 -4.51
C PRO A 332 -38.00 -2.01 -5.65
N SER A 333 -37.50 -2.20 -6.88
CA SER A 333 -38.28 -2.21 -8.13
C SER A 333 -39.03 -3.52 -8.37
N GLY A 334 -38.92 -4.49 -7.45
CA GLY A 334 -39.54 -5.82 -7.58
C GLY A 334 -38.54 -6.89 -7.93
N LYS A 335 -37.83 -6.76 -9.06
CA LYS A 335 -36.72 -7.64 -9.43
C LYS A 335 -35.45 -6.82 -9.57
N ASP A 336 -34.64 -6.86 -8.52
CA ASP A 336 -33.39 -6.10 -8.44
C ASP A 336 -32.19 -7.03 -8.21
N TYR A 337 -31.05 -6.60 -8.74
CA TYR A 337 -29.75 -7.21 -8.56
C TYR A 337 -28.90 -6.29 -7.69
N TYR A 338 -28.24 -6.84 -6.67
CA TYR A 338 -27.42 -6.09 -5.73
C TYR A 338 -25.99 -6.62 -5.69
N ARG A 339 -25.04 -5.70 -5.55
CA ARG A 339 -23.65 -5.99 -5.20
C ARG A 339 -23.11 -4.91 -4.28
N ILE A 340 -22.07 -5.26 -3.53
CA ILE A 340 -21.26 -4.29 -2.79
C ILE A 340 -19.99 -4.05 -3.59
N ALA A 341 -19.69 -2.78 -3.87
CA ALA A 341 -18.40 -2.34 -4.38
C ALA A 341 -17.58 -1.80 -3.20
N GLN A 342 -16.41 -2.37 -2.95
CA GLN A 342 -15.47 -1.86 -1.95
C GLN A 342 -14.38 -1.08 -2.66
N TYR A 343 -14.18 0.17 -2.24
CA TYR A 343 -13.12 1.04 -2.75
C TYR A 343 -11.98 1.14 -1.74
N ASP A 344 -10.76 1.04 -2.24
CA ASP A 344 -9.54 1.29 -1.48
C ASP A 344 -9.14 2.78 -1.52
N LEU A 345 -8.29 3.21 -0.59
CA LEU A 345 -7.72 4.56 -0.57
C LEU A 345 -6.82 4.83 -1.79
N ASP A 346 -6.31 3.77 -2.44
CA ASP A 346 -5.56 3.84 -3.70
C ASP A 346 -6.46 3.75 -4.96
N ARG A 347 -7.79 3.81 -4.77
CA ARG A 347 -8.85 3.79 -5.79
C ARG A 347 -9.03 2.45 -6.51
N ARG A 348 -8.48 1.36 -6.00
CA ARG A 348 -8.87 0.02 -6.46
C ARG A 348 -10.30 -0.28 -6.01
N VAL A 349 -10.99 -1.11 -6.80
CA VAL A 349 -12.37 -1.52 -6.51
C VAL A 349 -12.49 -3.03 -6.55
N ALA A 350 -13.30 -3.56 -5.65
CA ALA A 350 -13.65 -4.96 -5.65
C ALA A 350 -15.14 -5.18 -5.40
N TYR A 351 -15.69 -6.24 -5.98
CA TYR A 351 -17.12 -6.51 -5.93
C TYR A 351 -17.42 -7.83 -5.21
N THR A 352 -18.53 -7.86 -4.48
CA THR A 352 -19.14 -9.13 -4.06
C THR A 352 -19.74 -9.87 -5.26
N ALA A 353 -20.13 -11.13 -5.04
CA ALA A 353 -21.10 -11.78 -5.91
C ALA A 353 -22.42 -10.97 -5.97
N VAL A 354 -23.11 -11.06 -7.10
CA VAL A 354 -24.41 -10.41 -7.29
C VAL A 354 -25.49 -11.29 -6.66
N LEU A 355 -26.31 -10.69 -5.80
CA LEU A 355 -27.53 -11.33 -5.27
C LEU A 355 -28.77 -10.72 -5.91
N THR A 356 -29.82 -11.53 -6.03
CA THR A 356 -31.10 -11.10 -6.61
C THR A 356 -32.16 -11.03 -5.52
N ALA A 357 -32.94 -9.95 -5.50
CA ALA A 357 -34.14 -9.84 -4.69
C ALA A 357 -35.38 -9.79 -5.60
N THR A 358 -36.41 -10.58 -5.27
CA THR A 358 -37.70 -10.62 -5.98
C THR A 358 -38.84 -10.11 -5.12
N CYS A 359 -38.60 -9.02 -4.38
CA CYS A 359 -39.59 -8.42 -3.50
C CYS A 359 -39.92 -7.02 -4.02
N ALA A 360 -41.19 -6.81 -4.38
CA ALA A 360 -41.71 -5.51 -4.76
C ALA A 360 -42.11 -4.73 -3.53
N ALA A 361 -41.78 -3.44 -3.50
CA ALA A 361 -42.43 -2.51 -2.59
C ALA A 361 -43.96 -2.57 -2.79
N PRO A 362 -44.78 -2.39 -1.74
CA PRO A 362 -46.21 -2.19 -1.88
C PRO A 362 -46.49 -1.15 -2.96
N GLU A 363 -47.44 -1.42 -3.85
CA GLU A 363 -47.83 -0.54 -4.95
C GLU A 363 -48.00 0.90 -4.44
N ALA A 364 -47.10 1.80 -4.87
CA ALA A 364 -46.93 3.12 -4.26
C ALA A 364 -48.19 4.00 -4.38
N LEU A 365 -49.00 3.73 -5.40
CA LEU A 365 -50.22 4.43 -5.72
C LEU A 365 -51.24 3.41 -6.21
N LYS A 366 -52.46 3.47 -5.68
CA LYS A 366 -53.58 2.62 -6.13
C LYS A 366 -54.87 3.40 -6.09
N ALA A 367 -55.71 3.25 -7.11
CA ALA A 367 -57.04 3.85 -7.15
C ALA A 367 -58.12 2.79 -7.37
N TRP A 368 -59.22 2.85 -6.61
CA TRP A 368 -60.34 1.92 -6.76
C TRP A 368 -61.70 2.51 -6.31
N PRO A 369 -62.83 2.06 -6.88
CA PRO A 369 -62.90 1.24 -8.09
C PRO A 369 -62.39 2.01 -9.31
N ASN A 370 -61.95 1.28 -10.33
CA ASN A 370 -61.57 1.84 -11.61
C ASN A 370 -61.93 0.80 -12.69
N PRO A 371 -63.02 0.99 -13.46
CA PRO A 371 -63.80 2.23 -13.64
C PRO A 371 -64.63 2.68 -12.42
N PHE A 372 -65.01 3.96 -12.37
CA PHE A 372 -65.83 4.59 -11.31
C PHE A 372 -66.89 5.55 -11.89
N VAL A 373 -67.92 5.90 -11.11
CA VAL A 373 -69.03 6.78 -11.56
C VAL A 373 -68.88 8.23 -11.06
N GLN A 374 -68.60 8.41 -9.77
CA GLN A 374 -68.53 9.75 -9.15
C GLN A 374 -67.19 9.96 -8.44
N THR A 375 -66.84 9.04 -7.55
CA THR A 375 -65.63 9.07 -6.74
C THR A 375 -64.85 7.78 -6.86
N CYS A 376 -63.53 7.84 -6.63
CA CYS A 376 -62.72 6.65 -6.37
C CYS A 376 -61.81 6.90 -5.16
N ASN A 377 -61.51 5.85 -4.41
CA ASN A 377 -60.52 5.86 -3.35
C ASN A 377 -59.13 5.88 -3.95
N LEU A 378 -58.23 6.65 -3.35
CA LEU A 378 -56.82 6.73 -3.68
C LEU A 378 -56.00 6.33 -2.45
N ARG A 379 -55.16 5.32 -2.60
CA ARG A 379 -54.13 4.97 -1.61
C ARG A 379 -52.76 5.38 -2.12
N ILE A 380 -52.03 6.07 -1.26
CA ILE A 380 -50.64 6.49 -1.50
C ILE A 380 -49.79 5.89 -0.38
N GLN A 381 -48.80 5.10 -0.73
CA GLN A 381 -47.80 4.62 0.22
C GLN A 381 -46.62 5.60 0.22
N SER A 382 -46.47 6.36 1.32
CA SER A 382 -45.40 7.38 1.44
C SER A 382 -44.26 6.90 2.34
N PRO A 383 -42.99 6.98 1.91
CA PRO A 383 -41.84 6.63 2.75
C PRO A 383 -41.55 7.68 3.84
N VAL A 384 -42.02 8.92 3.63
CA VAL A 384 -41.80 10.08 4.50
C VAL A 384 -43.11 10.82 4.73
N SER A 385 -43.22 11.53 5.86
CA SER A 385 -44.28 12.54 6.03
C SER A 385 -43.92 13.78 5.22
N GLY A 386 -44.89 14.42 4.58
CA GLY A 386 -44.64 15.60 3.74
C GLY A 386 -45.82 15.98 2.86
N THR A 387 -45.59 16.85 1.89
CA THR A 387 -46.61 17.28 0.93
C THR A 387 -46.45 16.54 -0.39
N ALA A 388 -47.57 16.13 -0.98
CA ALA A 388 -47.64 15.58 -2.33
C ALA A 388 -48.48 16.47 -3.25
N LEU A 389 -48.12 16.54 -4.53
CA LEU A 389 -48.90 17.21 -5.56
C LEU A 389 -49.67 16.16 -6.37
N LEU A 390 -50.99 16.19 -6.27
CA LEU A 390 -51.90 15.37 -7.06
C LEU A 390 -52.41 16.16 -8.26
N ARG A 391 -52.23 15.60 -9.46
CA ARG A 391 -52.76 16.13 -10.71
C ARG A 391 -53.63 15.10 -11.40
N VAL A 392 -54.79 15.52 -11.90
CA VAL A 392 -55.63 14.70 -12.78
C VAL A 392 -55.83 15.44 -14.09
N THR A 393 -55.50 14.81 -15.21
CA THR A 393 -55.68 15.37 -16.56
C THR A 393 -56.63 14.51 -17.37
N ASN A 394 -57.42 15.12 -18.26
CA ASN A 394 -58.22 14.37 -19.23
C ASN A 394 -57.37 13.93 -20.43
N SER A 395 -57.98 13.20 -21.38
CA SER A 395 -57.31 12.73 -22.61
C SER A 395 -56.80 13.85 -23.54
N ALA A 396 -57.30 15.08 -23.39
CA ALA A 396 -56.82 16.26 -24.11
C ALA A 396 -55.67 16.98 -23.39
N GLY A 397 -55.18 16.47 -22.26
CA GLY A 397 -54.12 17.07 -21.45
C GLY A 397 -54.58 18.21 -20.54
N VAL A 398 -55.88 18.51 -20.49
CA VAL A 398 -56.43 19.57 -19.63
C VAL A 398 -56.45 19.08 -18.19
N THR A 399 -55.88 19.87 -17.27
CA THR A 399 -55.87 19.58 -15.84
C THR A 399 -57.25 19.84 -15.22
N ILE A 400 -57.82 18.80 -14.62
CA ILE A 400 -59.12 18.80 -13.93
C ILE A 400 -58.94 19.00 -12.44
N ILE A 401 -57.93 18.36 -11.85
CA ILE A 401 -57.56 18.51 -10.43
C ILE A 401 -56.08 18.84 -10.36
N ASN A 402 -55.72 19.82 -9.52
CA ASN A 402 -54.36 20.11 -9.11
C ASN A 402 -54.38 20.49 -7.63
N LYS A 403 -53.98 19.56 -6.74
CA LYS A 403 -54.19 19.69 -5.31
C LYS A 403 -52.97 19.21 -4.52
N GLN A 404 -52.63 19.93 -3.46
CA GLN A 404 -51.66 19.47 -2.47
C GLN A 404 -52.32 18.55 -1.43
N LEU A 405 -51.68 17.43 -1.13
CA LEU A 405 -52.08 16.46 -0.11
C LEU A 405 -51.03 16.43 1.00
N SER A 406 -51.48 16.36 2.26
CA SER A 406 -50.59 16.10 3.40
C SER A 406 -50.48 14.59 3.61
N LEU A 407 -49.27 14.05 3.42
CA LEU A 407 -48.96 12.64 3.62
C LEU A 407 -48.30 12.43 5.00
N GLN A 408 -48.68 11.35 5.66
CA GLN A 408 -47.92 10.74 6.75
C GLN A 408 -47.05 9.60 6.21
N LYS A 409 -45.94 9.29 6.89
CA LYS A 409 -45.17 8.07 6.61
C LYS A 409 -46.09 6.85 6.74
N GLY A 410 -46.12 6.00 5.71
CA GLY A 410 -46.96 4.82 5.62
C GLY A 410 -48.13 4.96 4.63
N PRO A 411 -49.20 4.16 4.77
CA PRO A 411 -50.37 4.21 3.90
C PRO A 411 -51.23 5.45 4.20
N ASN A 412 -51.53 6.21 3.16
CA ASN A 412 -52.46 7.34 3.19
C ASN A 412 -53.66 7.02 2.29
N GLN A 413 -54.86 7.42 2.70
CA GLN A 413 -56.08 7.25 1.92
C GLN A 413 -56.77 8.59 1.70
N PHE A 414 -57.24 8.81 0.47
CA PHE A 414 -57.95 10.00 0.04
C PHE A 414 -59.12 9.61 -0.86
N ASP A 415 -60.18 10.40 -0.81
CA ASP A 415 -61.24 10.32 -1.81
C ASP A 415 -60.92 11.26 -2.98
N LEU A 416 -60.93 10.72 -4.19
CA LEU A 416 -60.85 11.48 -5.41
C LEU A 416 -62.25 11.69 -5.96
N ASP A 417 -62.75 12.92 -5.83
CA ASP A 417 -64.05 13.32 -6.36
C ASP A 417 -63.90 13.95 -7.75
N LEU A 418 -64.54 13.32 -8.73
CA LEU A 418 -64.60 13.79 -10.11
C LEU A 418 -66.06 13.91 -10.57
N GLN A 419 -67.03 14.12 -9.68
CA GLN A 419 -68.46 14.19 -10.00
C GLN A 419 -68.79 15.10 -11.19
N GLN A 420 -68.16 16.28 -11.27
CA GLN A 420 -68.41 17.27 -12.32
C GLN A 420 -67.64 17.02 -13.63
N ALA A 421 -66.73 16.04 -13.67
CA ALA A 421 -65.98 15.69 -14.87
C ALA A 421 -66.85 14.86 -15.86
N ALA A 422 -66.63 14.95 -17.16
CA ALA A 422 -67.35 14.12 -18.13
C ALA A 422 -66.95 12.63 -18.04
N ALA A 423 -67.78 11.72 -18.52
CA ALA A 423 -67.37 10.32 -18.72
C ALA A 423 -66.17 10.25 -19.69
N GLY A 424 -65.18 9.42 -19.39
CA GLY A 424 -63.95 9.37 -20.19
C GLY A 424 -62.72 8.83 -19.47
N VAL A 425 -61.58 8.94 -20.13
CA VAL A 425 -60.28 8.50 -19.61
C VAL A 425 -59.52 9.68 -19.03
N TYR A 426 -58.98 9.46 -17.83
CA TYR A 426 -58.17 10.43 -17.10
C TYR A 426 -56.82 9.82 -16.75
N GLN A 427 -55.82 10.67 -16.58
CA GLN A 427 -54.52 10.32 -16.06
C GLN A 427 -54.35 11.01 -14.70
N LEU A 428 -54.18 10.22 -13.66
CA LEU A 428 -53.85 10.69 -12.32
C LEU A 428 -52.34 10.55 -12.12
N GLN A 429 -51.69 11.63 -11.72
CA GLN A 429 -50.28 11.69 -11.38
C GLN A 429 -50.14 12.21 -9.94
N VAL A 430 -49.28 11.58 -9.16
CA VAL A 430 -48.91 12.06 -7.83
C VAL A 430 -47.39 12.20 -7.77
N GLU A 431 -46.93 13.35 -7.32
CA GLU A 431 -45.53 13.67 -7.08
C GLU A 431 -45.33 13.95 -5.59
N TRP A 432 -44.37 13.30 -4.94
CA TRP A 432 -44.10 13.49 -3.50
C TRP A 432 -42.61 13.37 -3.19
N ALA A 433 -42.25 13.55 -1.90
CA ALA A 433 -40.87 13.56 -1.43
C ALA A 433 -39.98 14.59 -2.17
N GLY A 434 -40.52 15.78 -2.43
CA GLY A 434 -39.79 16.87 -3.10
C GLY A 434 -39.55 16.63 -4.60
N GLY A 435 -40.36 15.78 -5.24
CA GLY A 435 -40.26 15.47 -6.67
C GLY A 435 -39.47 14.21 -7.01
N LEU A 436 -38.89 13.56 -6.01
CA LEU A 436 -38.11 12.34 -6.18
C LEU A 436 -38.98 11.10 -6.47
N GLN A 437 -40.27 11.14 -6.11
CA GLN A 437 -41.20 10.05 -6.35
C GLN A 437 -42.37 10.55 -7.21
N VAL A 438 -42.61 9.87 -8.32
CA VAL A 438 -43.72 10.16 -9.25
C VAL A 438 -44.42 8.86 -9.61
N ALA A 439 -45.72 8.78 -9.37
CA ALA A 439 -46.54 7.64 -9.78
C ALA A 439 -47.72 8.12 -10.64
N THR A 440 -48.10 7.31 -11.63
CA THR A 440 -49.17 7.64 -12.57
C THR A 440 -50.13 6.45 -12.72
N ILE A 441 -51.43 6.72 -12.71
CA ILE A 441 -52.48 5.72 -12.95
C ILE A 441 -53.48 6.25 -13.97
N ARG A 442 -53.90 5.38 -14.89
CA ARG A 442 -55.02 5.63 -15.79
C ARG A 442 -56.33 5.38 -15.06
N LEU A 443 -57.23 6.35 -15.04
CA LEU A 443 -58.56 6.27 -14.47
C LEU A 443 -59.62 6.27 -15.58
N VAL A 444 -60.71 5.53 -15.40
CA VAL A 444 -61.85 5.46 -16.33
C VAL A 444 -63.11 5.88 -15.58
N LYS A 445 -63.71 7.00 -15.98
CA LYS A 445 -65.01 7.46 -15.47
C LYS A 445 -66.12 7.01 -16.42
N GLN A 446 -67.17 6.39 -15.88
CA GLN A 446 -68.37 5.97 -16.63
C GLN A 446 -69.48 7.01 -16.60
#